data_AF-A0A7J6UMJ1-F1
#
_entry.id   AF-A0A7J6UMJ1-F1
#
_cell.length_a   1.000
_cell.length_b   1.000
_cell.length_c   1.000
_cell.angle_alpha   90.00
_cell.angle_beta   90.00
_cell.angle_gamma   90.00
#
_symmetry.space_group_name_H-M   'P 1'
#
loop_
_entity.id
_entity.type
_entity.pdbx_description
1 polymer ?
#
loop_
_entity_poly.entity_id
_entity_poly.type
_entity_poly.pdbx_seq_one_letter_code
_entity_poly.pdbx_strand_id
1 'polypeptide(L)'
;MSSSIFDSYKGECRRLLAEAGKTGDSVTLERAQRTLARLEHQARSAPREERGRRMAVVAELKTVIQQLEGEGRRKGGEGEAMSTRQLVELGEASSSVLNQAILNTVDAERTALEITSELAKQRDTMERTRANADRLADGLVEARGSV
;
A
#
# COMPACT_ATOMS: atom_id res chain seq x y z
N MET A 1 -16.73 -11.71 1.11
CA MET A 1 -15.39 -11.19 0.76
C MET A 1 -15.13 -11.54 -0.70
N SER A 2 -15.18 -10.56 -1.60
CA SER A 2 -14.90 -10.78 -3.02
C SER A 2 -13.40 -10.90 -3.19
N SER A 3 -12.89 -12.12 -3.39
CA SER A 3 -11.50 -12.33 -3.79
C SER A 3 -11.35 -11.77 -5.20
N SER A 4 -10.70 -10.60 -5.32
CA SER A 4 -10.48 -10.03 -6.64
C SER A 4 -9.52 -10.93 -7.43
N ILE A 5 -9.73 -11.06 -8.73
CA ILE A 5 -8.85 -11.84 -9.62
C ILE A 5 -7.38 -11.37 -9.47
N PHE A 6 -7.18 -10.07 -9.19
CA PHE A 6 -5.87 -9.49 -8.91
C PHE A 6 -5.21 -10.07 -7.65
N ASP A 7 -5.96 -10.26 -6.57
CA ASP A 7 -5.44 -10.83 -5.33
C ASP A 7 -5.05 -12.31 -5.49
N SER A 8 -5.80 -13.05 -6.31
CA SER A 8 -5.46 -14.43 -6.66
C SER A 8 -4.14 -14.49 -7.43
N TYR A 9 -3.96 -13.67 -8.46
CA TYR A 9 -2.70 -13.61 -9.21
C TYR A 9 -1.53 -13.09 -8.37
N LYS A 10 -1.77 -12.17 -7.44
CA LYS A 10 -0.77 -11.65 -6.50
C LYS A 10 -0.30 -12.77 -5.56
N GLY A 11 -1.23 -13.54 -5.01
CA GLY A 11 -0.92 -14.71 -4.17
C GLY A 11 -0.13 -15.77 -4.93
N GLU A 12 -0.56 -16.08 -6.16
CA GLU A 12 0.13 -17.03 -7.03
C GLU A 12 1.55 -16.56 -7.37
N CYS A 13 1.72 -15.30 -7.74
CA CYS A 13 3.04 -14.72 -8.06
C CYS A 13 3.97 -14.81 -6.84
N ARG A 14 3.51 -14.43 -5.64
CA ARG A 14 4.31 -14.55 -4.40
C ARG A 14 4.72 -15.99 -4.10
N ARG A 15 3.82 -16.95 -4.31
CA ARG A 15 4.11 -18.38 -4.14
C ARG A 15 5.21 -18.84 -5.09
N LEU A 16 5.11 -18.48 -6.37
CA LEU A 16 6.10 -18.81 -7.40
C LEU A 16 7.47 -18.18 -7.08
N LEU A 17 7.50 -16.93 -6.61
CA LEU A 17 8.76 -16.28 -6.21
C LEU A 17 9.40 -16.95 -4.99
N ALA A 18 8.60 -17.33 -3.99
CA ALA A 18 9.10 -18.05 -2.81
C ALA A 18 9.63 -19.46 -3.18
N GLU A 19 8.98 -20.13 -4.13
CA GLU A 19 9.42 -21.42 -4.65
C GLU A 19 10.72 -21.28 -5.46
N ALA A 20 10.78 -20.30 -6.37
CA ALA A 20 11.97 -19.99 -7.17
C ALA A 20 13.17 -19.60 -6.28
N GLY A 21 12.97 -18.84 -5.20
CA GLY A 21 14.03 -18.51 -4.25
C GLY A 21 14.58 -19.70 -3.48
N LYS A 22 13.77 -20.74 -3.27
CA LYS A 22 14.18 -21.98 -2.59
C LYS A 22 14.91 -22.93 -3.55
N THR A 23 14.39 -23.12 -4.75
CA THR A 23 14.88 -24.14 -5.69
C THR A 23 15.93 -23.61 -6.66
N GLY A 24 15.97 -22.29 -6.90
CA GLY A 24 16.77 -21.70 -7.98
C GLY A 24 16.31 -22.12 -9.37
N ASP A 25 15.10 -22.67 -9.50
CA ASP A 25 14.57 -23.19 -10.75
C ASP A 25 14.16 -22.06 -11.70
N SER A 26 14.82 -21.99 -12.85
CA SER A 26 14.55 -21.00 -13.91
C SER A 26 13.13 -21.11 -14.46
N VAL A 27 12.55 -22.31 -14.50
CA VAL A 27 11.19 -22.54 -14.99
C VAL A 27 10.15 -21.90 -14.07
N THR A 28 10.38 -21.97 -12.76
CA THR A 28 9.52 -21.36 -11.76
C THR A 28 9.61 -19.82 -11.81
N LEU A 29 10.80 -19.28 -12.06
CA LEU A 29 11.01 -17.84 -12.22
C LEU A 29 10.35 -17.29 -13.50
N GLU A 30 10.45 -17.99 -14.63
CA GLU A 30 9.74 -17.63 -15.87
C GLU A 30 8.21 -17.69 -15.71
N ARG A 31 7.70 -18.64 -14.93
CA ARG A 31 6.27 -18.67 -14.56
C ARG A 31 5.89 -17.45 -13.72
N ALA A 32 6.71 -17.08 -12.74
CA ALA A 32 6.47 -15.88 -11.93
C ALA A 32 6.45 -14.59 -12.78
N GLN A 33 7.34 -14.48 -13.77
CA GLN A 33 7.37 -13.35 -14.72
C GLN A 33 6.10 -13.27 -15.58
N ARG A 34 5.62 -14.40 -16.10
CA ARG A 34 4.36 -14.45 -16.85
C ARG A 34 3.17 -14.04 -15.99
N THR A 35 3.14 -14.47 -14.73
CA THR A 35 2.10 -14.07 -13.77
C THR A 35 2.20 -12.57 -13.43
N LEU A 36 3.42 -12.03 -13.31
CA LEU A 36 3.64 -10.59 -13.10
C LEU A 36 3.14 -9.75 -14.27
N ALA A 37 3.39 -10.17 -15.51
CA ALA A 37 2.88 -9.45 -16.70
C ALA A 37 1.34 -9.39 -16.73
N ARG A 38 0.67 -10.46 -16.28
CA ARG A 38 -0.79 -10.48 -16.12
C ARG A 38 -1.27 -9.54 -15.01
N LEU A 39 -0.57 -9.50 -13.88
CA LEU A 39 -0.83 -8.55 -12.80
C LEU A 39 -0.66 -7.10 -13.26
N GLU A 40 0.39 -6.81 -14.01
CA GLU A 40 0.63 -5.48 -14.55
C GLU A 40 -0.49 -5.05 -15.51
N HIS A 41 -0.93 -5.95 -16.40
CA HIS A 41 -2.06 -5.68 -17.26
C HIS A 41 -3.34 -5.38 -16.46
N GLN A 42 -3.64 -6.18 -15.43
CA GLN A 42 -4.80 -5.97 -14.58
C GLN A 42 -4.71 -4.70 -13.72
N ALA A 43 -3.50 -4.33 -13.28
CA ALA A 43 -3.25 -3.10 -12.54
C ALA A 43 -3.50 -1.87 -13.43
N ARG A 44 -3.03 -1.91 -14.68
CA ARG A 44 -3.24 -0.82 -15.67
C ARG A 44 -4.70 -0.66 -16.07
N SER A 45 -5.43 -1.76 -16.16
CA SER A 45 -6.86 -1.78 -16.51
C SER A 45 -7.79 -1.45 -15.32
N ALA A 46 -7.24 -1.18 -14.13
CA ALA A 46 -8.02 -0.82 -12.96
C ALA A 46 -8.46 0.66 -12.98
N PRO A 47 -9.56 1.03 -12.28
CA PRO A 47 -9.92 2.43 -12.05
C PRO A 47 -8.78 3.24 -11.43
N ARG A 48 -8.73 4.54 -11.71
CA ARG A 48 -7.59 5.41 -11.35
C ARG A 48 -7.20 5.36 -9.87
N GLU A 49 -8.19 5.30 -8.98
CA GLU A 49 -8.01 5.21 -7.53
C GLU A 49 -7.29 3.92 -7.10
N GLU A 50 -7.56 2.82 -7.80
CA GLU A 50 -7.04 1.50 -7.46
C GLU A 50 -5.75 1.16 -8.23
N ARG A 51 -5.60 1.73 -9.43
CA ARG A 51 -4.43 1.54 -10.30
C ARG A 51 -3.12 1.86 -9.58
N GLY A 52 -3.06 2.95 -8.81
CA GLY A 52 -1.85 3.33 -8.07
C GLY A 52 -1.41 2.24 -7.08
N ARG A 53 -2.36 1.75 -6.26
CA ARG A 53 -2.11 0.67 -5.28
C ARG A 53 -1.67 -0.62 -5.97
N ARG A 54 -2.34 -1.00 -7.06
CA ARG A 54 -2.00 -2.23 -7.80
C ARG A 54 -0.66 -2.13 -8.51
N MET A 55 -0.30 -0.98 -9.06
CA MET A 55 1.00 -0.75 -9.69
C MET A 55 2.15 -0.77 -8.67
N ALA A 56 1.93 -0.32 -7.43
CA ALA A 56 2.92 -0.44 -6.36
C ALA A 56 3.24 -1.92 -6.04
N VAL A 57 2.22 -2.78 -5.95
CA VAL A 57 2.40 -4.24 -5.75
C VAL A 57 3.15 -4.86 -6.94
N VAL A 58 2.85 -4.45 -8.16
CA VAL A 58 3.57 -4.92 -9.36
C VAL A 58 5.04 -4.52 -9.31
N ALA A 59 5.35 -3.29 -8.87
CA ALA A 59 6.72 -2.82 -8.73
C ALA A 59 7.50 -3.62 -7.68
N GLU A 60 6.91 -3.87 -6.51
CA GLU A 60 7.52 -4.72 -5.46
C GLU A 60 7.87 -6.12 -5.99
N LEU A 61 6.92 -6.78 -6.66
CA LEU A 61 7.12 -8.12 -7.21
C LEU A 61 8.18 -8.15 -8.31
N LYS A 62 8.26 -7.08 -9.11
CA LYS A 62 9.29 -6.93 -10.15
C LYS A 62 10.69 -6.84 -9.55
N THR A 63 10.86 -6.10 -8.46
CA THR A 63 12.14 -6.02 -7.73
C THR A 63 12.58 -7.39 -7.22
N VAL A 64 11.65 -8.17 -6.66
CA VAL A 64 11.95 -9.53 -6.17
C VAL A 64 12.38 -10.45 -7.32
N ILE A 65 11.72 -10.38 -8.48
CA ILE A 65 12.17 -11.14 -9.67
C ILE A 65 13.59 -10.76 -10.06
N GLN A 66 13.91 -9.47 -10.13
CA GLN A 66 15.25 -9.00 -10.49
C GLN A 66 16.32 -9.46 -9.49
N GLN A 67 15.99 -9.49 -8.20
CA GLN A 67 16.87 -10.04 -7.16
C GLN A 67 17.11 -11.54 -7.39
N LEU A 68 16.05 -12.31 -7.61
CA LEU A 68 16.16 -13.76 -7.89
C LEU A 68 16.88 -14.06 -9.21
N GLU A 69 16.70 -13.26 -10.24
CA GLU A 69 17.48 -13.35 -11.49
C GLU A 69 18.96 -13.03 -11.26
N GLY A 70 19.25 -12.01 -10.44
CA GLY A 70 20.61 -11.67 -10.03
C GLY A 70 21.27 -12.77 -9.20
N GLU A 71 20.52 -13.38 -8.28
CA GLU A 71 20.96 -14.52 -7.48
C GLU A 71 21.10 -15.81 -8.29
N GLY A 72 20.22 -16.06 -9.25
CA GLY A 72 20.28 -17.20 -10.17
C GLY A 72 21.48 -17.11 -11.12
N ARG A 73 21.79 -15.92 -11.63
CA ARG A 73 23.02 -15.67 -12.41
C ARG A 73 24.29 -15.83 -11.58
N ARG A 74 24.25 -15.52 -10.27
CA ARG A 74 25.35 -15.78 -9.32
C ARG A 74 25.53 -17.27 -8.95
N LYS A 75 24.51 -18.10 -9.14
CA LYS A 75 24.56 -19.55 -8.85
C LYS A 75 24.90 -20.41 -10.07
N GLY A 76 24.76 -19.87 -11.29
CA GLY A 76 25.09 -20.56 -12.56
C GLY A 76 26.54 -20.40 -13.03
N GLY A 77 27.34 -19.60 -12.34
CA GLY A 77 28.79 -19.50 -12.51
C GLY A 77 29.42 -19.45 -11.12
N GLU A 78 30.43 -20.28 -10.89
CA GLU A 78 31.15 -20.46 -9.64
C GLU A 78 31.24 -19.19 -8.76
N GLY A 79 30.67 -19.27 -7.56
CA GLY A 79 31.23 -18.63 -6.36
C GLY A 79 31.66 -17.16 -6.42
N GLU A 80 31.00 -16.27 -7.16
CA GLU A 80 31.32 -14.85 -7.07
C GLU A 80 30.55 -14.20 -5.92
N ALA A 81 31.23 -14.06 -4.79
CA ALA A 81 30.81 -13.21 -3.68
C ALA A 81 30.36 -11.85 -4.25
N MET A 82 29.12 -11.46 -3.93
CA MET A 82 28.58 -10.16 -4.32
C MET A 82 29.60 -9.08 -3.95
N SER A 83 30.09 -8.34 -4.94
CA SER A 83 31.18 -7.40 -4.68
C SER A 83 30.74 -6.41 -3.61
N THR A 84 31.65 -6.03 -2.72
CA THR A 84 31.35 -5.15 -1.58
C THR A 84 30.65 -3.86 -2.03
N ARG A 85 30.95 -3.40 -3.25
CA ARG A 85 30.33 -2.25 -3.90
C ARG A 85 28.84 -2.47 -4.20
N GLN A 86 28.46 -3.65 -4.70
CA GLN A 86 27.06 -4.00 -4.96
C GLN A 86 26.26 -4.18 -3.66
N LEU A 87 26.87 -4.70 -2.59
CA LEU A 87 26.22 -4.80 -1.29
C LEU A 87 25.96 -3.42 -0.67
N VAL A 88 26.89 -2.48 -0.85
CA VAL A 88 26.73 -1.08 -0.41
C VAL A 88 25.64 -0.38 -1.21
N GLU A 89 25.66 -0.47 -2.54
CA GLU A 89 24.60 0.13 -3.40
C GLU A 89 23.21 -0.44 -3.08
N LEU A 90 23.12 -1.75 -2.78
CA LEU A 90 21.86 -2.37 -2.36
C LEU A 90 21.42 -1.87 -0.98
N GLY A 91 22.35 -1.74 -0.03
CA GLY A 91 22.08 -1.20 1.30
C GLY A 91 21.60 0.26 1.24
N GLU A 92 22.22 1.08 0.40
CA GLU A 92 21.84 2.48 0.18
C GLU A 92 20.45 2.59 -0.48
N ALA A 93 20.18 1.76 -1.49
CA ALA A 93 18.87 1.72 -2.14
C ALA A 93 17.76 1.26 -1.17
N SER A 94 18.00 0.20 -0.39
CA SER A 94 17.05 -0.27 0.63
C SER A 94 16.84 0.77 1.74
N SER A 95 17.89 1.45 2.19
CA SER A 95 17.77 2.51 3.20
C SER A 95 17.01 3.72 2.66
N SER A 96 17.22 4.09 1.40
CA SER A 96 16.51 5.19 0.75
C SER A 96 15.01 4.90 0.62
N VAL A 97 14.65 3.68 0.18
CA VAL A 97 13.26 3.24 0.10
C VAL A 97 12.60 3.21 1.48
N LEU A 98 13.32 2.69 2.49
CA LEU A 98 12.80 2.65 3.86
C LEU A 98 12.59 4.06 4.44
N ASN A 99 13.54 4.97 4.23
CA ASN A 99 13.42 6.36 4.66
C ASN A 99 12.23 7.05 3.99
N GLN A 100 12.03 6.83 2.69
CA GLN A 100 10.87 7.40 1.98
C GLN A 100 9.55 6.82 2.49
N ALA A 101 9.50 5.52 2.80
CA ALA A 101 8.32 4.89 3.38
C ALA A 101 7.99 5.49 4.75
N ILE A 102 9.00 5.68 5.61
CA ILE A 102 8.83 6.32 6.93
C ILE A 102 8.28 7.74 6.79
N LEU A 103 8.85 8.55 5.90
CA LEU A 103 8.38 9.93 5.67
C LEU A 103 6.92 9.96 5.21
N ASN A 104 6.55 9.10 4.26
CA ASN A 104 5.18 9.01 3.77
C ASN A 104 4.20 8.59 4.89
N THR A 105 4.62 7.69 5.79
CA THR A 105 3.80 7.28 6.94
C THR A 105 3.63 8.43 7.93
N VAL A 106 4.69 9.17 8.24
CA VAL A 106 4.62 10.34 9.14
C VAL A 106 3.69 11.41 8.58
N ASP A 107 3.75 11.68 7.28
CA ASP A 107 2.85 12.63 6.61
C ASP A 107 1.39 12.17 6.66
N ALA A 108 1.15 10.87 6.50
CA ALA A 108 -0.19 10.30 6.62
C ALA A 108 -0.74 10.39 8.06
N GLU A 109 0.09 10.12 9.08
CA GLU A 109 -0.27 10.27 10.49
C GLU A 109 -0.60 11.71 10.84
N ARG A 110 0.21 12.66 10.36
CA ARG A 110 -0.05 14.09 10.58
C ARG A 110 -1.38 14.52 9.96
N THR A 111 -1.66 14.10 8.74
CA THR A 111 -2.93 14.38 8.07
C THR A 111 -4.12 13.81 8.84
N ALA A 112 -3.99 12.58 9.36
CA ALA A 112 -5.03 11.95 10.17
C ALA A 112 -5.30 12.70 11.48
N LEU A 113 -4.25 13.22 12.13
CA LEU A 113 -4.37 14.05 13.34
C LEU A 113 -5.06 15.39 13.05
N GLU A 114 -4.77 16.03 11.92
CA GLU A 114 -5.44 17.26 11.51
C GLU A 114 -6.94 17.02 11.24
N ILE A 115 -7.29 15.93 10.54
CA ILE A 115 -8.68 15.54 10.30
C ILE A 115 -9.41 15.25 11.61
N THR A 116 -8.82 14.50 12.52
CA THR A 116 -9.45 14.18 13.82
C THR A 116 -9.65 15.42 14.68
N SER A 117 -8.70 16.36 14.67
CA SER A 117 -8.83 17.66 15.32
C SER A 117 -9.99 18.48 14.74
N GLU A 118 -10.12 18.52 13.41
CA GLU A 118 -11.19 19.26 12.75
C GLU A 118 -12.57 18.62 12.98
N LEU A 119 -12.65 17.28 12.96
CA LEU A 119 -13.87 16.55 13.33
C LEU A 119 -14.30 16.82 14.77
N ALA A 120 -13.35 16.96 15.72
CA ALA A 120 -13.66 17.33 17.08
C ALA A 120 -14.27 18.75 17.17
N LYS A 121 -13.72 19.73 16.46
CA LYS A 121 -14.30 21.09 16.39
C LYS A 121 -15.69 21.11 15.75
N GLN A 122 -15.88 20.33 14.69
CA GLN A 122 -17.18 20.21 14.03
C GLN A 122 -18.21 19.61 14.97
N ARG A 123 -17.85 18.57 15.73
CA ARG A 123 -18.71 17.99 16.76
C ARG A 123 -19.12 19.02 17.81
N ASP A 124 -18.19 19.78 18.37
CA ASP A 124 -18.49 20.83 19.35
C ASP A 124 -19.43 21.90 18.79
N THR A 125 -19.29 22.21 17.50
CA THR A 125 -20.15 23.17 16.80
C THR A 125 -21.56 22.60 16.64
N MET A 126 -21.68 21.32 16.28
CA MET A 126 -22.96 20.63 16.19
C MET A 126 -23.65 20.52 17.55
N GLU A 127 -22.92 20.20 18.62
CA GLU A 127 -23.48 20.14 19.98
C GLU A 127 -24.01 21.50 20.44
N ARG A 128 -23.29 22.60 20.16
CA ARG A 128 -23.77 23.96 20.42
C ARG A 128 -24.99 24.33 19.59
N THR A 129 -25.00 23.95 18.30
CA THR A 129 -26.13 24.21 17.40
C THR A 129 -27.38 23.47 17.87
N ARG A 130 -27.22 22.21 18.30
CA ARG A 130 -28.30 21.40 18.87
C ARG A 130 -28.84 22.04 20.15
N ALA A 131 -27.99 22.41 21.09
CA ALA A 131 -28.42 23.07 22.33
C ALA A 131 -29.18 24.38 22.06
N ASN A 132 -28.78 25.15 21.05
CA ASN A 132 -29.52 26.35 20.64
C ASN A 132 -30.88 26.01 20.02
N ALA A 133 -30.97 24.97 19.20
CA ALA A 133 -32.23 24.51 18.63
C ALA A 133 -33.21 24.04 19.71
N ASP A 134 -32.72 23.30 20.72
CA ASP A 134 -33.52 22.84 21.85
C ASP A 134 -34.08 24.04 22.65
N ARG A 135 -33.23 25.04 22.96
CA ARG A 135 -33.68 26.28 23.64
C ARG A 135 -34.71 27.08 22.84
N LEU A 136 -34.56 27.15 21.51
CA LEU A 136 -35.53 27.81 20.65
C LEU A 136 -36.87 27.06 20.65
N ALA A 137 -36.83 25.73 20.63
CA ALA A 137 -38.04 24.91 20.73
C ALA A 137 -38.77 25.14 22.06
N ASP A 138 -38.02 25.15 23.18
CA ASP A 138 -38.59 25.42 24.51
C ASP A 138 -39.22 26.82 24.58
N GLY A 139 -38.53 27.85 24.08
CA GLY A 139 -39.06 29.22 24.05
C GLY A 139 -40.31 29.37 23.17
N LEU A 140 -40.41 28.63 22.06
CA LEU A 140 -41.62 28.60 21.24
C LEU A 140 -42.79 27.92 21.95
N VAL A 141 -42.53 26.88 22.74
CA VAL A 141 -43.57 26.22 23.57
C VAL A 141 -44.08 27.16 24.66
N GLU A 142 -43.19 27.87 25.38
CA GLU A 142 -43.57 28.86 26.38
C GLU A 142 -44.38 30.02 25.79
N ALA A 143 -43.95 30.55 24.63
CA ALA A 143 -44.66 31.61 23.93
C ALA A 143 -46.05 31.18 23.48
N ARG A 144 -46.22 29.91 23.08
CA ARG A 144 -47.52 29.34 22.69
C ARG A 144 -48.44 29.08 23.88
N GLY A 145 -47.88 28.76 25.06
CA GLY A 145 -48.65 28.54 26.29
C GLY A 145 -49.03 29.82 27.04
N SER A 146 -48.48 30.97 26.63
CA SER A 146 -48.75 32.30 27.22
C SER A 146 -49.84 33.08 26.47
N VAL A 147 -50.55 32.43 25.55
CA VAL A 147 -51.73 32.93 24.81
C VAL A 147 -52.96 32.18 25.29
#